data_AF-A0A1V5Y6I5-F1
#
_entry.id   AF-A0A1V5Y6I5-F1
#
_cell.length_a   1.000
_cell.length_b   1.000
_cell.length_c   1.000
_cell.angle_alpha   90.00
_cell.angle_beta   90.00
_cell.angle_gamma   90.00
#
_symmetry.space_group_name_H-M   'P 1'
#
loop_
_entity.id
_entity.type
_entity.pdbx_description
1 polymer ?
#
loop_
_entity_poly.entity_id
_entity_poly.type
_entity_poly.pdbx_seq_one_letter_code
_entity_poly.pdbx_strand_id
1 'polypeptide(L)'
;MPKYKCIYCLQTKDEIEFNREHVVPQMMGKYQNGFVLSDFQVCQECNTYFSEQIENNIALDSYEAFLRMQYRDTPMSDGRKLNGNRIRLIGAEGIFKGIPFSVITDKNSPYRVRFESEPMVGIINSIEKQEYDYYSLENLPDAIEEVMKRMKESTQPIINSGIDRELLEPALIEKGYLVDHYTYSEGSVSDLCKELEFMTVINLKIDSIMRRLCAKTVFNYLCYSRGKEFVLDSTFDAIRDYIRYGNWSEQLWFRYSKRPVSTVEMPNDTAHVVGYMWFPENGQ
;
A
#
# COMPACT_ATOMS: atom_id res chain seq x y z
N MET A 1 43.56 5.48 12.26
CA MET A 1 42.26 6.02 12.70
C MET A 1 41.55 4.96 13.52
N PRO A 2 40.69 5.32 14.49
CA PRO A 2 39.85 4.36 15.20
C PRO A 2 38.99 3.60 14.18
N LYS A 3 38.82 2.30 14.40
CA LYS A 3 37.99 1.45 13.54
C LYS A 3 36.82 0.88 14.31
N TYR A 4 35.67 0.83 13.66
CA TYR A 4 34.41 0.41 14.26
C TYR A 4 33.76 -0.69 13.41
N LYS A 5 33.11 -1.64 14.07
CA LYS A 5 32.36 -2.71 13.40
C LYS A 5 30.93 -2.27 13.09
N CYS A 6 30.47 -2.39 11.85
CA CYS A 6 29.07 -2.12 11.51
C CYS A 6 28.15 -3.25 12.02
N ILE A 7 26.99 -2.90 12.60
CA ILE A 7 26.03 -3.89 13.14
C ILE A 7 25.33 -4.73 12.08
N TYR A 8 25.42 -4.35 10.80
CA TYR A 8 24.74 -5.03 9.69
C TYR A 8 25.69 -5.88 8.86
N CYS A 9 26.70 -5.27 8.23
CA CYS A 9 27.63 -6.00 7.37
C CYS A 9 28.80 -6.63 8.14
N LEU A 10 28.91 -6.41 9.45
CA LEU A 10 29.97 -6.90 10.34
C LEU A 10 31.39 -6.51 9.94
N GLN A 11 31.56 -5.64 8.94
CA GLN A 11 32.86 -5.14 8.52
C GLN A 11 33.36 -4.08 9.50
N THR A 12 34.67 -4.12 9.74
CA THR A 12 35.40 -3.11 10.50
C THR A 12 35.88 -2.01 9.56
N LYS A 13 35.39 -0.79 9.78
CA LYS A 13 35.54 0.38 8.91
C LYS A 13 36.09 1.58 9.66
N ASP A 14 36.63 2.55 8.95
CA ASP A 14 37.10 3.81 9.55
C ASP A 14 35.91 4.69 9.95
N GLU A 15 36.12 5.57 10.94
CA GLU A 15 35.09 6.48 11.47
C GLU A 15 34.32 7.25 10.39
N ILE A 16 35.04 7.73 9.36
CA ILE A 16 34.49 8.51 8.24
C ILE A 16 33.49 7.73 7.38
N GLU A 17 33.47 6.40 7.46
CA GLU A 17 32.54 5.55 6.71
C GLU A 17 31.21 5.33 7.45
N PHE A 18 30.99 5.97 8.60
CA PHE A 18 29.76 5.89 9.36
C PHE A 18 28.97 7.20 9.25
N ASN A 19 27.66 7.10 9.45
CA ASN A 19 26.78 8.25 9.53
C ASN A 19 25.64 7.99 10.51
N ARG A 20 24.87 9.05 10.77
CA ARG A 20 23.67 8.98 11.60
C ARG A 20 22.59 8.19 10.86
N GLU A 21 22.06 7.17 11.53
CA GLU A 21 20.96 6.36 11.03
C GLU A 21 19.73 6.49 11.93
N HIS A 22 18.54 6.52 11.32
CA HIS A 22 17.29 6.62 12.07
C HIS A 22 16.76 5.24 12.47
N VAL A 23 16.31 5.11 13.73
CA VAL A 23 15.70 3.87 14.19
C VAL A 23 14.39 3.62 13.46
N VAL A 24 13.46 4.58 13.54
CA VAL A 24 12.25 4.62 12.72
C VAL A 24 12.58 5.43 11.46
N PRO A 25 12.46 4.84 10.27
CA PRO A 25 12.69 5.51 9.00
C PRO A 25 11.99 6.86 8.92
N GLN A 26 12.70 7.91 8.47
CA GLN A 26 12.09 9.22 8.26
C GLN A 26 10.97 9.19 7.22
N MET A 27 10.95 8.15 6.39
CA MET A 27 9.89 7.95 5.43
C MET A 27 8.51 7.77 6.11
N MET A 28 8.47 7.36 7.38
CA MET A 28 7.26 7.24 8.20
C MET A 28 6.87 8.55 8.91
N GLY A 29 7.73 9.56 8.89
CA GLY A 29 7.50 10.83 9.55
C GLY A 29 8.75 11.46 10.14
N LYS A 30 8.63 12.73 10.57
CA LYS A 30 9.66 13.42 11.34
C LYS A 30 9.22 13.50 12.79
N TYR A 31 10.02 12.92 13.69
CA TYR A 31 9.71 12.86 15.12
C TYR A 31 10.57 13.87 15.89
N GLN A 32 9.95 14.61 16.81
CA GLN A 32 10.69 15.36 17.82
C GLN A 32 11.43 14.36 18.71
N ASN A 33 12.74 14.56 18.91
CA ASN A 33 13.60 13.63 19.66
C ASN A 33 13.59 12.18 19.12
N GLY A 34 13.44 12.01 17.80
CA GLY A 34 13.45 10.68 17.17
C GLY A 34 14.73 9.90 17.45
N PHE A 35 14.57 8.61 17.79
CA PHE A 35 15.68 7.72 18.11
C PHE A 35 16.62 7.55 16.91
N VAL A 36 17.92 7.64 17.17
CA VAL A 36 18.96 7.52 16.16
C VAL A 36 20.13 6.69 16.65
N LEU A 37 20.79 6.07 15.69
CA LEU A 37 22.05 5.36 15.83
C LEU A 37 23.14 6.26 15.25
N SER A 38 23.96 6.87 16.11
CA SER A 38 25.01 7.81 15.69
C SER A 38 26.39 7.48 16.25
N ASP A 39 26.53 6.39 17.01
CA ASP A 39 27.77 5.99 17.66
C ASP A 39 28.51 4.91 16.85
N PHE A 40 28.79 5.23 15.58
CA PHE A 40 29.48 4.34 14.64
C PHE A 40 28.86 2.94 14.55
N GLN A 41 27.53 2.87 14.63
CA GLN A 41 26.75 1.62 14.63
C GLN A 41 26.46 1.13 13.21
N VAL A 42 26.07 2.03 12.32
CA VAL A 42 25.66 1.71 10.94
C VAL A 42 26.56 2.44 9.96
N CYS A 43 27.23 1.71 9.08
CA CYS A 43 28.06 2.32 8.04
C CYS A 43 27.19 2.97 6.95
N GLN A 44 27.75 3.96 6.27
CA GLN A 44 27.10 4.69 5.18
C GLN A 44 26.60 3.75 4.08
N GLU A 45 27.38 2.74 3.71
CA GLU A 45 27.01 1.75 2.69
C GLU A 45 25.71 0.99 3.04
N CYS A 46 25.58 0.52 4.29
CA CYS A 46 24.37 -0.17 4.73
C CYS A 46 23.19 0.81 4.84
N ASN A 47 23.44 2.01 5.35
CA ASN A 47 22.42 3.05 5.46
C ASN A 47 21.85 3.43 4.08
N THR A 48 22.72 3.74 3.11
CA THR A 48 22.33 4.01 1.72
C THR A 48 21.53 2.85 1.12
N TYR A 49 21.99 1.62 1.33
CA TYR A 49 21.25 0.44 0.87
C TYR A 49 19.82 0.39 1.44
N PHE A 50 19.63 0.64 2.74
CA PHE A 50 18.30 0.63 3.34
C PHE A 50 17.40 1.71 2.77
N SER A 51 17.93 2.92 2.61
CA SER A 51 17.21 4.04 1.99
C SER A 51 16.73 3.66 0.58
N GLU A 52 17.65 3.21 -0.28
CA GLU A 52 17.37 2.99 -1.70
C GLU A 52 16.56 1.71 -1.97
N GLN A 53 16.89 0.63 -1.28
CA GLN A 53 16.40 -0.71 -1.63
C GLN A 53 15.23 -1.17 -0.75
N ILE A 54 15.01 -0.53 0.41
CA ILE A 54 13.92 -0.90 1.32
C ILE A 54 12.96 0.26 1.51
N GLU A 55 13.44 1.37 2.06
CA GLU A 55 12.60 2.49 2.48
C GLU A 55 11.91 3.17 1.31
N ASN A 56 12.63 3.47 0.22
CA ASN A 56 12.04 4.08 -0.97
C ASN A 56 10.98 3.19 -1.62
N ASN A 57 11.18 1.87 -1.64
CA ASN A 57 10.20 0.93 -2.19
C ASN A 57 8.89 0.94 -1.40
N ILE A 58 8.95 1.10 -0.08
CA ILE A 58 7.74 1.26 0.74
C ILE A 58 7.19 2.68 0.61
N ALA A 59 8.02 3.72 0.69
CA ALA A 59 7.60 5.12 0.67
C ALA A 59 6.84 5.55 -0.60
N LEU A 60 6.94 4.78 -1.69
CA LEU A 60 6.38 5.08 -3.00
C LEU A 60 5.29 4.10 -3.48
N ASP A 61 5.16 2.93 -2.85
CA ASP A 61 4.31 1.84 -3.34
C ASP A 61 3.83 0.94 -2.19
N SER A 62 3.07 1.52 -1.26
CA SER A 62 2.51 0.86 -0.07
C SER A 62 1.35 1.66 0.54
N TYR A 63 0.80 1.18 1.65
CA TYR A 63 -0.15 1.95 2.45
C TYR A 63 0.49 3.18 3.08
N GLU A 64 1.74 3.08 3.53
CA GLU A 64 2.52 4.21 4.05
C GLU A 64 2.73 5.27 2.97
N ALA A 65 2.93 4.86 1.71
CA ALA A 65 2.98 5.80 0.58
C ALA A 65 1.65 6.54 0.39
N PHE A 66 0.52 5.82 0.48
CA PHE A 66 -0.81 6.42 0.42
C PHE A 66 -1.03 7.43 1.55
N LEU A 67 -0.73 7.08 2.79
CA LEU A 67 -0.81 8.00 3.93
C LEU A 67 0.09 9.22 3.76
N ARG A 68 1.29 9.06 3.20
CA ARG A 68 2.19 10.19 2.89
C ARG A 68 1.61 11.13 1.83
N MET A 69 0.86 10.63 0.85
CA MET A 69 0.22 11.48 -0.15
C MET A 69 -0.83 12.39 0.52
N GLN A 70 -1.54 11.88 1.53
CA GLN A 70 -2.59 12.62 2.24
C GLN A 70 -2.04 13.56 3.33
N TYR A 71 -1.16 13.05 4.19
CA TYR A 71 -0.88 13.68 5.49
C TYR A 71 0.50 14.30 5.64
N ARG A 72 1.41 14.12 4.67
CA ARG A 72 2.78 14.66 4.80
C ARG A 72 2.77 16.18 4.85
N ASP A 73 3.51 16.77 5.80
CA ASP A 73 3.63 18.24 5.95
C ASP A 73 4.09 18.95 4.68
N THR A 74 5.08 18.37 4.00
CA THR A 74 5.54 18.83 2.69
C THR A 74 4.78 18.07 1.60
N PRO A 75 3.84 18.72 0.88
CA PRO A 75 3.04 18.04 -0.13
C PRO A 75 3.92 17.40 -1.19
N MET A 76 3.48 16.24 -1.69
CA MET A 76 4.12 15.60 -2.84
C MET A 76 3.84 16.41 -4.12
N SER A 77 4.60 16.12 -5.18
CA SER A 77 4.33 16.68 -6.51
C SER A 77 2.90 16.35 -6.94
N ASP A 78 2.21 17.31 -7.54
CA ASP A 78 0.84 17.14 -8.05
C ASP A 78 0.82 16.15 -9.22
N GLY A 79 -0.27 15.39 -9.40
CA GLY A 79 -0.41 14.40 -10.47
C GLY A 79 0.43 13.13 -10.30
N ARG A 80 1.05 12.93 -9.14
CA ARG A 80 1.82 11.71 -8.85
C ARG A 80 0.88 10.54 -8.62
N LYS A 81 0.99 9.51 -9.47
CA LYS A 81 0.27 8.23 -9.33
C LYS A 81 0.98 7.31 -8.33
N LEU A 82 0.20 6.63 -7.50
CA LEU A 82 0.65 5.53 -6.65
C LEU A 82 0.84 4.26 -7.50
N ASN A 83 1.98 3.58 -7.37
CA ASN A 83 2.35 2.46 -8.27
C ASN A 83 1.39 1.25 -8.20
N GLY A 84 0.79 0.98 -7.04
CA GLY A 84 -0.29 -0.01 -6.89
C GLY A 84 0.14 -1.48 -6.82
N ASN A 85 1.43 -1.81 -6.64
CA ASN A 85 1.87 -3.21 -6.56
C ASN A 85 1.65 -3.81 -5.16
N ARG A 86 1.70 -2.99 -4.10
CA ARG A 86 1.46 -3.45 -2.71
C ARG A 86 0.15 -2.98 -2.12
N ILE A 87 -0.56 -2.10 -2.79
CA ILE A 87 -1.83 -1.55 -2.34
C ILE A 87 -2.79 -1.48 -3.51
N ARG A 88 -3.99 -2.00 -3.31
CA ARG A 88 -5.11 -1.87 -4.25
C ARG A 88 -6.32 -1.36 -3.49
N LEU A 89 -6.95 -0.31 -4.03
CA LEU A 89 -8.18 0.24 -3.50
C LEU A 89 -9.30 -0.14 -4.46
N ILE A 90 -10.37 -0.72 -3.91
CA ILE A 90 -11.52 -1.18 -4.68
C ILE A 90 -12.76 -0.57 -4.02
N GLY A 91 -13.67 0.05 -4.79
CA GLY A 91 -14.92 0.53 -4.21
C GLY A 91 -15.72 -0.59 -3.57
N ALA A 92 -16.31 -0.33 -2.40
CA ALA A 92 -16.92 -1.35 -1.56
C ALA A 92 -18.45 -1.44 -1.71
N GLU A 93 -19.09 -0.41 -2.26
CA GLU A 93 -20.54 -0.27 -2.20
C GLU A 93 -21.11 0.53 -3.38
N GLY A 94 -22.41 0.34 -3.59
CA GLY A 94 -23.21 1.04 -4.59
C GLY A 94 -22.57 1.00 -5.97
N ILE A 95 -22.60 2.15 -6.64
CA ILE A 95 -22.08 2.35 -7.98
C ILE A 95 -20.57 2.15 -8.07
N PHE A 96 -19.82 2.32 -6.97
CA PHE A 96 -18.37 2.13 -6.99
C PHE A 96 -17.95 0.68 -6.73
N LYS A 97 -18.88 -0.19 -6.34
CA LYS A 97 -18.56 -1.54 -5.90
C LYS A 97 -17.80 -2.31 -6.97
N GLY A 98 -16.62 -2.82 -6.61
CA GLY A 98 -15.78 -3.61 -7.50
C GLY A 98 -14.89 -2.78 -8.43
N ILE A 99 -15.03 -1.45 -8.48
CA ILE A 99 -14.19 -0.58 -9.31
C ILE A 99 -12.79 -0.46 -8.67
N PRO A 100 -11.71 -0.85 -9.37
CA PRO A 100 -10.35 -0.55 -8.93
C PRO A 100 -10.00 0.93 -9.13
N PHE A 101 -9.42 1.55 -8.11
CA PHE A 101 -8.99 2.94 -8.14
C PHE A 101 -7.47 3.10 -8.12
N SER A 102 -6.99 3.96 -9.00
CA SER A 102 -5.67 4.57 -8.93
C SER A 102 -5.72 5.79 -8.02
N VAL A 103 -4.74 5.92 -7.13
CA VAL A 103 -4.60 7.11 -6.29
C VAL A 103 -3.62 8.08 -6.93
N ILE A 104 -4.03 9.34 -7.05
CA ILE A 104 -3.22 10.40 -7.63
C ILE A 104 -3.20 11.57 -6.66
N THR A 105 -2.04 12.20 -6.46
CA THR A 105 -1.96 13.44 -5.68
C THR A 105 -2.72 14.57 -6.39
N ASP A 106 -3.54 15.27 -5.62
CA ASP A 106 -4.31 16.42 -6.11
C ASP A 106 -4.31 17.52 -5.04
N LYS A 107 -3.59 18.60 -5.29
CA LYS A 107 -3.47 19.72 -4.35
C LYS A 107 -4.78 20.50 -4.12
N ASN A 108 -5.75 20.38 -5.03
CA ASN A 108 -7.04 21.05 -4.92
C ASN A 108 -8.05 20.21 -4.12
N SER A 109 -7.79 18.91 -3.96
CA SER A 109 -8.58 18.04 -3.10
C SER A 109 -8.31 18.34 -1.62
N PRO A 110 -9.33 18.42 -0.75
CA PRO A 110 -9.14 18.56 0.70
C PRO A 110 -8.35 17.38 1.30
N TYR A 111 -8.43 16.21 0.66
CA TYR A 111 -7.69 15.00 1.05
C TYR A 111 -6.31 14.88 0.39
N ARG A 112 -5.91 15.88 -0.41
CA ARG A 112 -4.67 15.93 -1.20
C ARG A 112 -4.49 14.81 -2.23
N VAL A 113 -5.54 14.04 -2.45
CA VAL A 113 -5.59 12.93 -3.39
C VAL A 113 -6.92 12.93 -4.12
N ARG A 114 -6.92 12.37 -5.32
CA ARG A 114 -8.12 11.96 -6.04
C ARG A 114 -8.00 10.51 -6.48
N PHE A 115 -9.14 9.92 -6.77
CA PHE A 115 -9.26 8.55 -7.26
C PHE A 115 -9.66 8.56 -8.72
N GLU A 116 -8.95 7.80 -9.54
CA GLU A 116 -9.26 7.62 -10.95
C GLU A 116 -9.41 6.12 -11.25
N SER A 117 -10.45 5.76 -11.97
CA SER A 117 -10.66 4.39 -12.47
C SER A 117 -10.22 4.32 -13.93
N GLU A 118 -9.76 3.14 -14.35
CA GLU A 118 -9.54 2.89 -15.78
C GLU A 118 -10.88 2.88 -16.55
N PRO A 119 -10.90 3.15 -17.86
CA PRO A 119 -12.12 3.06 -18.67
C PRO A 119 -12.79 1.70 -18.58
N MET A 120 -14.07 1.69 -18.20
CA MET A 120 -14.86 0.47 -18.03
C MET A 120 -16.35 0.71 -18.28
N VAL A 121 -17.07 -0.36 -18.58
CA VAL A 121 -18.53 -0.38 -18.67
C VAL A 121 -19.12 -1.17 -17.51
N GLY A 122 -20.07 -0.58 -16.80
CA GLY A 122 -20.84 -1.23 -15.74
C GLY A 122 -22.20 -1.68 -16.25
N ILE A 123 -22.54 -2.96 -16.08
CA ILE A 123 -23.88 -3.49 -16.35
C ILE A 123 -24.58 -3.73 -15.02
N ILE A 124 -25.82 -3.24 -14.87
CA ILE A 124 -26.55 -3.31 -13.61
C ILE A 124 -26.63 -4.76 -13.09
N ASN A 125 -26.20 -4.95 -11.85
CA ASN A 125 -26.24 -6.22 -11.11
C ASN A 125 -27.36 -6.22 -10.04
N SER A 126 -27.53 -5.10 -9.34
CA SER A 126 -28.60 -4.95 -8.35
C SER A 126 -29.21 -3.56 -8.47
N ILE A 127 -30.50 -3.50 -8.83
CA ILE A 127 -31.25 -2.24 -8.91
C ILE A 127 -31.42 -1.63 -7.52
N GLU A 128 -31.78 -2.46 -6.53
CA GLU A 128 -32.00 -2.02 -5.15
C GLU A 128 -30.74 -1.38 -4.54
N LYS A 129 -29.58 -2.01 -4.75
CA LYS A 129 -28.30 -1.55 -4.20
C LYS A 129 -27.56 -0.57 -5.12
N GLN A 130 -28.06 -0.36 -6.33
CA GLN A 130 -27.37 0.37 -7.41
C GLN A 130 -25.94 -0.16 -7.65
N GLU A 131 -25.78 -1.48 -7.67
CA GLU A 131 -24.50 -2.15 -7.91
C GLU A 131 -24.41 -2.66 -9.35
N TYR A 132 -23.21 -2.63 -9.92
CA TYR A 132 -22.95 -2.98 -11.31
C TYR A 132 -21.79 -3.97 -11.39
N ASP A 133 -21.83 -4.85 -12.39
CA ASP A 133 -20.69 -5.66 -12.79
C ASP A 133 -19.88 -4.88 -13.83
N TYR A 134 -18.60 -4.62 -13.53
CA TYR A 134 -17.73 -3.78 -14.36
C TYR A 134 -16.81 -4.61 -15.25
N TYR A 135 -16.72 -4.22 -16.52
CA TYR A 135 -15.93 -4.89 -17.54
C TYR A 135 -15.08 -3.89 -18.33
N SER A 136 -13.87 -4.31 -18.73
CA SER A 136 -13.20 -3.67 -19.86
C SER A 136 -13.93 -4.03 -21.15
N LEU A 137 -13.76 -3.21 -22.20
CA LEU A 137 -14.40 -3.45 -23.50
C LEU A 137 -14.10 -4.86 -24.05
N GLU A 138 -12.85 -5.31 -23.89
CA GLU A 138 -12.37 -6.63 -24.35
C GLU A 138 -12.98 -7.82 -23.58
N ASN A 139 -13.37 -7.60 -22.32
CA ASN A 139 -13.87 -8.66 -21.43
C ASN A 139 -15.38 -8.56 -21.18
N LEU A 140 -16.09 -7.73 -21.95
CA LEU A 140 -17.54 -7.61 -21.88
C LEU A 140 -18.19 -8.94 -22.31
N PRO A 141 -18.96 -9.61 -21.43
CA PRO A 141 -19.59 -10.89 -21.77
C PRO A 141 -20.76 -10.69 -22.73
N ASP A 142 -21.29 -11.79 -23.30
CA ASP A 142 -22.53 -11.74 -24.07
C ASP A 142 -23.73 -11.56 -23.11
N ALA A 143 -24.72 -10.78 -23.54
CA ALA A 143 -25.93 -10.54 -22.77
C ALA A 143 -26.76 -11.82 -22.63
N ILE A 144 -27.20 -12.08 -21.39
CA ILE A 144 -28.09 -13.19 -21.07
C ILE A 144 -29.48 -12.67 -20.68
N GLU A 145 -30.50 -13.51 -20.85
CA GLU A 145 -31.91 -13.13 -20.66
C GLU A 145 -32.19 -12.52 -19.27
N GLU A 146 -31.57 -13.08 -18.22
CA GLU A 146 -31.70 -12.58 -16.85
C GLU A 146 -31.17 -11.15 -16.70
N VAL A 147 -30.01 -10.86 -17.27
CA VAL A 147 -29.39 -9.52 -17.23
C VAL A 147 -30.26 -8.55 -18.02
N MET A 148 -30.76 -8.93 -19.19
CA MET A 148 -31.64 -8.08 -20.00
C MET A 148 -32.97 -7.77 -19.31
N LYS A 149 -33.56 -8.74 -18.60
CA LYS A 149 -34.76 -8.51 -17.81
C LYS A 149 -34.50 -7.47 -16.72
N ARG A 150 -33.39 -7.62 -15.99
CA ARG A 150 -32.98 -6.68 -14.94
C ARG A 150 -32.69 -5.28 -15.50
N MET A 151 -32.05 -5.18 -16.67
CA MET A 151 -31.78 -3.91 -17.32
C MET A 151 -33.06 -3.13 -17.64
N LYS A 152 -34.13 -3.81 -18.09
CA LYS A 152 -35.42 -3.16 -18.40
C LYS A 152 -36.14 -2.58 -17.18
N GLU A 153 -35.86 -3.11 -15.99
CA GLU A 153 -36.42 -2.64 -14.73
C GLU A 153 -35.61 -1.48 -14.11
N SER A 154 -34.38 -1.25 -14.61
CA SER A 154 -33.50 -0.17 -14.14
C SER A 154 -33.70 1.11 -14.94
N THR A 155 -33.71 2.25 -14.26
CA THR A 155 -33.62 3.56 -14.91
C THR A 155 -32.21 3.87 -15.42
N GLN A 156 -31.22 3.12 -14.97
CA GLN A 156 -29.82 3.28 -15.33
C GLN A 156 -29.15 1.90 -15.45
N PRO A 157 -29.35 1.19 -16.57
CA PRO A 157 -28.88 -0.19 -16.72
C PRO A 157 -27.39 -0.31 -17.07
N ILE A 158 -26.82 0.73 -17.67
CA ILE A 158 -25.45 0.75 -18.17
C ILE A 158 -24.76 2.04 -17.70
N ILE A 159 -23.53 1.91 -17.24
CA ILE A 159 -22.63 3.03 -16.90
C ILE A 159 -21.41 2.96 -17.81
N ASN A 160 -21.04 4.09 -18.40
CA ASN A 160 -19.78 4.23 -19.12
C ASN A 160 -18.81 5.12 -18.34
N SER A 161 -17.71 4.54 -17.86
CA SER A 161 -16.67 5.25 -17.12
C SER A 161 -15.50 5.68 -18.02
N GLY A 162 -15.79 6.36 -19.14
CA GLY A 162 -14.75 6.97 -19.98
C GLY A 162 -14.26 6.16 -21.18
N ILE A 163 -15.04 5.17 -21.64
CA ILE A 163 -14.83 4.54 -22.96
C ILE A 163 -15.47 5.44 -24.02
N ASP A 164 -14.79 5.65 -25.16
CA ASP A 164 -15.38 6.38 -26.28
C ASP A 164 -16.65 5.69 -26.77
N ARG A 165 -17.70 6.49 -26.99
CA ARG A 165 -19.01 6.01 -27.45
C ARG A 165 -18.91 5.31 -28.81
N GLU A 166 -18.07 5.82 -29.71
CA GLU A 166 -17.86 5.23 -31.03
C GLU A 166 -17.28 3.80 -30.95
N LEU A 167 -16.64 3.46 -29.83
CA LEU A 167 -16.12 2.12 -29.54
C LEU A 167 -17.08 1.28 -28.71
N LEU A 168 -17.76 1.89 -27.73
CA LEU A 168 -18.62 1.18 -26.78
C LEU A 168 -19.93 0.71 -27.41
N GLU A 169 -20.60 1.54 -28.22
CA GLU A 169 -21.90 1.18 -28.80
C GLU A 169 -21.84 -0.06 -29.70
N PRO A 170 -20.90 -0.18 -30.66
CA PRO A 170 -20.80 -1.38 -31.48
C PRO A 170 -20.58 -2.64 -30.64
N ALA A 171 -19.74 -2.57 -29.60
CA ALA A 171 -19.48 -3.70 -28.72
C ALA A 171 -20.73 -4.11 -27.93
N LEU A 172 -21.48 -3.14 -27.38
CA LEU A 172 -22.72 -3.44 -26.66
C LEU A 172 -23.81 -4.02 -27.57
N ILE A 173 -23.88 -3.59 -28.84
CA ILE A 173 -24.79 -4.17 -29.85
C ILE A 173 -24.37 -5.60 -30.18
N GLU A 174 -23.09 -5.83 -30.48
CA GLU A 174 -22.54 -7.15 -30.79
C GLU A 174 -22.79 -8.13 -29.63
N LYS A 175 -22.59 -7.67 -28.40
CA LYS A 175 -22.83 -8.44 -27.17
C LYS A 175 -24.32 -8.55 -26.79
N GLY A 176 -25.23 -7.92 -27.51
CA GLY A 176 -26.68 -8.05 -27.30
C GLY A 176 -27.25 -7.22 -26.14
N TYR A 177 -26.48 -6.28 -25.57
CA TYR A 177 -26.95 -5.36 -24.53
C TYR A 177 -27.79 -4.21 -25.07
N LEU A 178 -27.58 -3.82 -26.34
CA LEU A 178 -28.35 -2.78 -27.01
C LEU A 178 -29.14 -3.38 -28.18
N VAL A 179 -30.47 -3.22 -28.14
CA VAL A 179 -31.39 -3.47 -29.24
C VAL A 179 -32.39 -2.32 -29.30
N ASP A 180 -32.41 -1.58 -30.41
CA ASP A 180 -33.21 -0.37 -30.72
C ASP A 180 -33.79 0.44 -29.52
N HIS A 181 -33.30 1.69 -29.40
CA HIS A 181 -33.75 2.77 -28.48
C HIS A 181 -33.27 2.74 -27.02
N TYR A 182 -32.21 2.00 -26.69
CA TYR A 182 -31.59 2.15 -25.37
C TYR A 182 -30.83 3.47 -25.24
N THR A 183 -31.11 4.19 -24.17
CA THR A 183 -30.32 5.33 -23.70
C THR A 183 -29.52 4.89 -22.48
N TYR A 184 -28.20 5.08 -22.51
CA TYR A 184 -27.37 5.00 -21.31
C TYR A 184 -26.75 6.36 -21.02
N SER A 185 -26.57 6.66 -19.74
CA SER A 185 -26.05 7.95 -19.30
C SER A 185 -24.54 8.03 -19.55
N GLU A 186 -24.11 9.06 -20.28
CA GLU A 186 -22.73 9.52 -20.28
C GLU A 186 -22.50 10.34 -19.01
N GLY A 187 -21.83 9.74 -18.04
CA GLY A 187 -21.37 10.42 -16.84
C GLY A 187 -20.21 9.64 -16.29
N SER A 188 -19.16 10.33 -15.84
CA SER A 188 -18.15 9.67 -15.02
C SER A 188 -18.86 9.04 -13.82
N VAL A 189 -18.33 7.95 -13.25
CA VAL A 189 -18.94 7.33 -12.07
C VAL A 189 -19.07 8.35 -10.92
N SER A 190 -18.17 9.34 -10.87
CA SER A 190 -18.25 10.50 -9.99
C SER A 190 -19.41 11.46 -10.28
N ASP A 191 -19.85 11.64 -11.52
CA ASP A 191 -21.01 12.50 -11.84
C ASP A 191 -22.34 11.87 -11.38
N LEU A 192 -22.36 10.54 -11.30
CA LEU A 192 -23.51 9.75 -10.88
C LEU A 192 -23.60 9.67 -9.34
N CYS A 193 -22.47 9.83 -8.65
CA CYS A 193 -22.42 9.90 -7.21
C CYS A 193 -22.55 11.35 -6.73
N LYS A 194 -23.61 11.64 -5.96
CA LYS A 194 -23.81 12.97 -5.35
C LYS A 194 -23.01 13.14 -4.05
N GLU A 195 -22.42 12.07 -3.55
CA GLU A 195 -21.68 12.05 -2.29
C GLU A 195 -20.21 12.37 -2.52
N LEU A 196 -19.63 13.12 -1.59
CA LEU A 196 -18.21 13.50 -1.64
C LEU A 196 -17.28 12.40 -1.12
N GLU A 197 -17.86 11.33 -0.56
CA GLU A 197 -17.16 10.25 0.12
C GLU A 197 -17.79 8.91 -0.27
N PHE A 198 -16.99 7.86 -0.30
CA PHE A 198 -17.43 6.50 -0.59
C PHE A 198 -16.51 5.48 0.10
N MET A 199 -17.05 4.30 0.39
CA MET A 199 -16.26 3.25 1.03
C MET A 199 -15.37 2.49 0.03
N THR A 200 -14.16 2.14 0.48
CA THR A 200 -13.23 1.28 -0.26
C THR A 200 -12.76 0.10 0.57
N VAL A 201 -12.51 -1.02 -0.10
CA VAL A 201 -11.72 -2.13 0.41
C VAL A 201 -10.26 -1.89 0.02
N ILE A 202 -9.39 -1.82 1.02
CA ILE A 202 -7.94 -1.69 0.83
C ILE A 202 -7.29 -3.05 0.97
N ASN A 203 -6.72 -3.55 -0.13
CA ASN A 203 -5.94 -4.78 -0.14
C ASN A 203 -4.44 -4.46 -0.07
N LEU A 204 -3.78 -4.97 0.96
CA LEU A 204 -2.37 -4.76 1.23
C LEU A 204 -1.55 -6.04 1.01
N LYS A 205 -0.40 -5.91 0.36
CA LYS A 205 0.57 -7.00 0.18
C LYS A 205 1.72 -6.83 1.16
N ILE A 206 1.89 -7.80 2.05
CA ILE A 206 3.07 -7.89 2.92
C ILE A 206 4.09 -8.81 2.24
N ASP A 207 5.11 -8.21 1.63
CA ASP A 207 6.17 -8.93 0.94
C ASP A 207 7.48 -8.96 1.75
N SER A 208 8.57 -9.43 1.13
CA SER A 208 9.88 -9.45 1.78
C SER A 208 10.40 -8.04 2.11
N ILE A 209 10.11 -7.04 1.29
CA ILE A 209 10.57 -5.66 1.54
C ILE A 209 9.90 -5.08 2.78
N MET A 210 8.58 -5.26 2.90
CA MET A 210 7.84 -4.81 4.09
C MET A 210 8.35 -5.49 5.36
N ARG A 211 8.56 -6.81 5.33
CA ARG A 211 9.15 -7.54 6.47
C ARG A 211 10.53 -7.04 6.85
N ARG A 212 11.40 -6.80 5.86
CA ARG A 212 12.76 -6.29 6.10
C ARG A 212 12.75 -4.88 6.68
N LEU A 213 11.81 -4.03 6.26
CA LEU A 213 11.59 -2.72 6.88
C LEU A 213 11.23 -2.85 8.36
N CYS A 214 10.25 -3.69 8.69
CA CYS A 214 9.87 -3.94 10.09
C CYS A 214 11.05 -4.49 10.90
N ALA A 215 11.76 -5.48 10.36
CA ALA A 215 12.92 -6.08 11.01
C ALA A 215 14.05 -5.07 11.22
N LYS A 216 14.34 -4.22 10.22
CA LYS A 216 15.30 -3.11 10.35
C LYS A 216 14.92 -2.19 11.50
N THR A 217 13.66 -1.72 11.54
CA THR A 217 13.20 -0.80 12.58
C THR A 217 13.33 -1.43 13.98
N VAL A 218 12.92 -2.68 14.10
CA VAL A 218 13.04 -3.48 15.33
C VAL A 218 14.50 -3.69 15.75
N PHE A 219 15.37 -4.08 14.82
CA PHE A 219 16.79 -4.32 15.09
C PHE A 219 17.54 -3.03 15.43
N ASN A 220 17.22 -1.92 14.75
CA ASN A 220 17.74 -0.61 15.10
C ASN A 220 17.29 -0.18 16.50
N TYR A 221 16.04 -0.44 16.88
CA TYR A 221 15.53 -0.11 18.21
C TYR A 221 16.20 -0.95 19.30
N LEU A 222 16.45 -2.23 19.03
CA LEU A 222 17.22 -3.10 19.91
C LEU A 222 18.64 -2.57 20.11
N CYS A 223 19.30 -2.12 19.04
CA CYS A 223 20.62 -1.48 19.13
C CYS A 223 20.58 -0.20 19.95
N TYR A 224 19.58 0.66 19.73
CA TYR A 224 19.40 1.90 20.49
C TYR A 224 19.20 1.63 21.99
N SER A 225 18.42 0.60 22.35
CA SER A 225 18.06 0.30 23.73
C SER A 225 19.09 -0.53 24.50
N ARG A 226 19.81 -1.45 23.84
CA ARG A 226 20.77 -2.37 24.47
C ARG A 226 22.23 -2.07 24.15
N GLY A 227 22.47 -1.17 23.20
CA GLY A 227 23.80 -0.82 22.74
C GLY A 227 24.31 -1.73 21.63
N LYS A 228 25.39 -1.26 21.01
CA LYS A 228 26.03 -1.88 19.85
C LYS A 228 26.57 -3.28 20.14
N GLU A 229 27.27 -3.46 21.25
CA GLU A 229 27.93 -4.73 21.59
C GLU A 229 26.92 -5.87 21.73
N PHE A 230 25.73 -5.59 22.30
CA PHE A 230 24.66 -6.57 22.41
C PHE A 230 24.19 -7.07 21.03
N VAL A 231 23.92 -6.14 20.12
CA VAL A 231 23.48 -6.47 18.75
C VAL A 231 24.62 -6.81 17.81
N LEU A 232 25.83 -7.11 18.30
CA LEU A 232 26.94 -7.67 17.52
C LEU A 232 27.11 -9.18 17.73
N ASP A 233 26.37 -9.77 18.67
CA ASP A 233 26.38 -11.20 18.93
C ASP A 233 25.91 -12.03 17.71
N SER A 234 26.51 -13.21 17.48
CA SER A 234 26.19 -14.06 16.33
C SER A 234 24.75 -14.58 16.31
N THR A 235 24.06 -14.60 17.44
CA THR A 235 22.62 -14.97 17.50
C THR A 235 21.73 -14.08 16.63
N PHE A 236 22.15 -12.87 16.29
CA PHE A 236 21.44 -11.99 15.37
C PHE A 236 21.93 -12.06 13.90
N ASP A 237 22.83 -12.97 13.55
CA ASP A 237 23.37 -13.04 12.17
C ASP A 237 22.27 -13.31 11.15
N ALA A 238 21.34 -14.20 11.46
CA ALA A 238 20.21 -14.52 10.58
C ALA A 238 19.36 -13.28 10.27
N ILE A 239 19.04 -12.45 11.27
CA ILE A 239 18.21 -11.26 11.05
C ILE A 239 18.98 -10.16 10.33
N ARG A 240 20.29 -9.99 10.60
CA ARG A 240 21.15 -9.06 9.84
C ARG A 240 21.21 -9.43 8.37
N ASP A 241 21.44 -10.70 8.08
CA ASP A 241 21.54 -11.23 6.72
C ASP A 241 20.23 -11.03 5.96
N TYR A 242 19.10 -11.32 6.61
CA TYR A 242 17.77 -11.05 6.06
C TYR A 242 17.54 -9.55 5.79
N ILE A 243 17.82 -8.68 6.77
CA ILE A 243 17.62 -7.24 6.62
C ILE A 243 18.51 -6.69 5.50
N ARG A 244 19.79 -7.05 5.44
CA ARG A 244 20.77 -6.44 4.52
C ARG A 244 20.76 -7.06 3.13
N TYR A 245 20.56 -8.36 3.01
CA TYR A 245 20.72 -9.09 1.75
C TYR A 245 19.43 -9.77 1.28
N GLY A 246 18.42 -9.90 2.16
CA GLY A 246 17.13 -10.50 1.82
C GLY A 246 17.13 -12.03 1.90
N ASN A 247 18.21 -12.62 2.42
CA ASN A 247 18.35 -14.06 2.61
C ASN A 247 17.48 -14.52 3.77
N TRP A 248 16.48 -15.35 3.49
CA TRP A 248 15.62 -15.91 4.52
C TRP A 248 16.32 -17.04 5.27
N SER A 249 16.05 -17.15 6.57
CA SER A 249 16.47 -18.26 7.42
C SER A 249 15.26 -18.83 8.15
N GLU A 250 15.19 -20.16 8.25
CA GLU A 250 14.14 -20.86 9.02
C GLU A 250 14.20 -20.56 10.52
N GLN A 251 15.26 -19.91 10.99
CA GLN A 251 15.37 -19.40 12.37
C GLN A 251 14.57 -18.11 12.59
N LEU A 252 14.12 -17.45 11.52
CA LEU A 252 13.35 -16.22 11.60
C LEU A 252 11.86 -16.51 11.56
N TRP A 253 11.10 -15.81 12.40
CA TRP A 253 9.66 -15.92 12.43
C TRP A 253 8.99 -14.55 12.45
N PHE A 254 7.97 -14.38 11.61
CA PHE A 254 7.16 -13.17 11.54
C PHE A 254 5.71 -13.54 11.78
N ARG A 255 5.09 -12.89 12.78
CA ARG A 255 3.68 -13.02 13.07
C ARG A 255 2.96 -11.74 12.65
N TYR A 256 1.89 -11.91 11.89
CA TYR A 256 0.97 -10.82 11.56
C TYR A 256 -0.29 -10.95 12.39
N SER A 257 -0.76 -9.84 12.94
CA SER A 257 -2.02 -9.77 13.67
C SER A 257 -2.85 -8.62 13.15
N LYS A 258 -4.14 -8.87 12.91
CA LYS A 258 -5.15 -7.83 12.68
C LYS A 258 -5.84 -7.37 13.96
N ARG A 259 -5.51 -8.00 15.09
CA ARG A 259 -6.01 -7.69 16.44
C ARG A 259 -4.93 -6.95 17.23
N PRO A 260 -5.29 -6.23 18.32
CA PRO A 260 -4.32 -5.68 19.26
C PRO A 260 -3.25 -6.71 19.59
N VAL A 261 -2.00 -6.27 19.69
CA VAL A 261 -0.86 -7.16 19.93
C VAL A 261 -1.07 -7.86 21.28
N SER A 262 -1.40 -9.16 21.25
CA SER A 262 -1.39 -10.01 22.43
C SER A 262 0.02 -10.54 22.67
N THR A 263 0.29 -11.03 23.88
CA THR A 263 1.50 -11.84 24.14
C THR A 263 1.61 -12.94 23.09
N VAL A 264 2.82 -13.14 22.55
CA VAL A 264 3.12 -14.18 21.56
C VAL A 264 3.63 -15.40 22.32
N GLU A 265 3.06 -16.58 22.07
CA GLU A 265 3.66 -17.83 22.53
C GLU A 265 5.00 -18.01 21.83
N MET A 266 6.06 -18.16 22.62
CA MET A 266 7.40 -18.31 22.10
C MET A 266 7.62 -19.71 21.56
N PRO A 267 8.28 -19.85 20.39
CA PRO A 267 8.57 -21.17 19.85
C PRO A 267 9.57 -21.94 20.73
N ASN A 268 10.34 -21.24 21.56
CA ASN A 268 11.27 -21.80 22.55
C ASN A 268 11.71 -20.74 23.58
N ASP A 269 12.38 -21.19 24.64
CA ASP A 269 12.84 -20.36 25.77
C ASP A 269 14.00 -19.40 25.42
N THR A 270 14.60 -19.57 24.24
CA THR A 270 15.70 -18.72 23.73
C THR A 270 15.22 -17.66 22.74
N ALA A 271 13.92 -17.60 22.45
CA ALA A 271 13.37 -16.67 21.48
C ALA A 271 13.31 -15.24 22.04
N HIS A 272 13.68 -14.27 21.20
CA HIS A 272 13.53 -12.85 21.49
C HIS A 272 12.33 -12.27 20.71
N VAL A 273 11.41 -11.60 21.40
CA VAL A 273 10.31 -10.85 20.76
C VAL A 273 10.63 -9.39 20.79
N VAL A 274 10.62 -8.77 19.61
CA VAL A 274 10.53 -7.32 19.50
C VAL A 274 9.49 -7.03 18.43
N GLY A 275 8.48 -6.25 18.81
CA GLY A 275 7.34 -5.93 17.96
C GLY A 275 7.18 -4.42 17.82
N TYR A 276 6.58 -4.01 16.71
CA TYR A 276 6.19 -2.63 16.46
C TYR A 276 4.67 -2.58 16.32
N MET A 277 4.03 -1.63 16.99
CA MET A 277 2.59 -1.45 16.99
C MET A 277 2.26 -0.02 16.60
N TRP A 278 1.33 0.12 15.65
CA TRP A 278 0.66 1.39 15.36
C TRP A 278 -0.69 1.37 16.05
N PHE A 279 -0.90 2.36 16.91
CA PHE A 279 -2.18 2.63 17.52
C PHE A 279 -2.56 4.07 17.17
N PRO A 280 -3.65 4.32 16.42
CA PRO A 280 -4.13 5.68 16.25
C PRO A 280 -4.62 6.20 17.61
N GLU A 281 -4.17 7.39 18.00
CA GLU A 281 -4.48 8.00 19.29
C GLU A 281 -5.99 8.18 19.52
N ASN A 282 -6.81 8.11 18.46
CA ASN A 282 -8.24 8.38 18.52
C ASN A 282 -9.17 7.19 18.26
N GLY A 283 -8.66 5.96 18.07
CA GLY A 283 -9.51 4.75 18.02
C GLY A 283 -10.72 4.83 17.07
N GLN A 284 -10.62 5.62 16.00
CA GLN A 284 -11.53 5.65 14.85
C GLN A 284 -10.78 5.14 13.63
#